data_AF-A0A969ET80-F1
#
_entry.id   AF-A0A969ET80-F1
#
_cell.length_a   1.000
_cell.length_b   1.000
_cell.length_c   1.000
_cell.angle_alpha   90.00
_cell.angle_beta   90.00
_cell.angle_gamma   90.00
#
_symmetry.space_group_name_H-M   'P 1'
#
loop_
_entity.id
_entity.type
_entity.pdbx_description
1 polymer ?
#
loop_
_entity_poly.entity_id
_entity_poly.type
_entity_poly.pdbx_seq_one_letter_code
_entity_poly.pdbx_strand_id
1 'polypeptide(L)'
;MSHEAKRVVATDAAIELIQLLQRQHGPLMFHQSGGCCDGSSPMCYPDGEFKVGGQDALLGEIGGCSFYMGAAQFEYWKHTQLIIIESVLEINCAGVRNPYTA
;
A
#
# COMPACT_ATOMS: atom_id res chain seq x y z
N MET A 1 -6.17 22.45 16.73
CA MET A 1 -5.49 21.66 15.69
C MET A 1 -5.52 20.21 16.12
N SER A 2 -6.46 19.43 15.62
CA SER A 2 -6.45 17.98 15.81
C SER A 2 -5.17 17.44 15.18
N HIS A 3 -4.27 16.91 16.01
CA HIS A 3 -3.09 16.20 15.56
C HIS A 3 -3.55 14.79 15.17
N GLU A 4 -4.28 14.67 14.06
CA GLU A 4 -4.72 13.38 13.57
C GLU A 4 -3.51 12.68 12.96
N ALA A 5 -3.01 11.66 13.65
CA ALA A 5 -1.87 10.89 13.19
C ALA A 5 -2.21 10.24 11.85
N LYS A 6 -1.29 10.33 10.88
CA LYS A 6 -1.43 9.63 9.59
C LYS A 6 -1.64 8.15 9.85
N ARG A 7 -2.67 7.56 9.25
CA ARG A 7 -3.00 6.13 9.41
C ARG A 7 -2.01 5.22 8.71
N VAL A 8 -1.38 5.71 7.65
CA VAL A 8 -0.32 5.02 6.92
C VAL A 8 0.85 5.98 6.67
N VAL A 9 2.05 5.48 6.86
CA VAL A 9 3.32 6.17 6.56
C VAL A 9 4.28 5.16 5.92
N ALA A 10 5.32 5.66 5.26
CA ALA A 10 6.35 4.83 4.66
C ALA A 10 7.73 5.37 5.06
N THR A 11 8.72 4.48 5.15
CA THR A 11 10.13 4.88 5.32
C THR A 11 10.66 5.52 4.05
N ASP A 12 11.75 6.30 4.17
CA ASP A 12 12.38 6.94 3.01
C ASP A 12 12.78 5.89 1.95
N ALA A 13 13.32 4.74 2.36
CA ALA A 13 13.64 3.63 1.47
C ALA A 13 12.41 3.07 0.73
N ALA A 14 11.27 2.94 1.41
CA ALA A 14 10.02 2.54 0.77
C ALA A 14 9.53 3.62 -0.22
N ILE A 15 9.66 4.91 0.11
CA ILE A 15 9.31 6.00 -0.80
C ILE A 15 10.18 5.98 -2.07
N GLU A 16 11.49 5.77 -1.94
CA GLU A 16 12.41 5.66 -3.09
C GLU A 16 12.04 4.49 -4.00
N LEU A 17 11.68 3.34 -3.41
CA LEU A 17 11.21 2.17 -4.15
C LEU A 17 9.89 2.46 -4.88
N ILE A 18 8.92 3.10 -4.22
CA ILE A 18 7.65 3.51 -4.84
C ILE A 18 7.90 4.41 -6.05
N GLN A 19 8.76 5.43 -5.89
CA GLN A 19 9.08 6.35 -6.99
C GLN A 19 9.80 5.65 -8.15
N LEU A 20 10.68 4.69 -7.86
CA LEU A 20 11.33 3.88 -8.90
C LEU A 20 10.29 3.11 -9.72
N LEU A 21 9.35 2.46 -9.04
CA LEU A 21 8.28 1.70 -9.69
C LEU A 21 7.35 2.62 -10.50
N GLN A 22 7.01 3.79 -9.96
CA GLN A 22 6.20 4.77 -10.69
C GLN A 22 6.89 5.24 -11.98
N ARG A 23 8.22 5.41 -11.99
CA ARG A 23 8.96 5.75 -13.20
C ARG A 23 8.93 4.63 -14.25
N GLN A 24 8.83 3.38 -13.82
CA GLN A 24 8.83 2.21 -14.71
C GLN A 24 7.43 1.86 -15.22
N HIS A 25 6.40 2.05 -14.40
CA HIS A 25 5.06 1.53 -14.63
C HIS A 25 3.98 2.61 -14.73
N GLY A 26 4.31 3.87 -14.46
CA GLY A 26 3.34 4.96 -14.38
C GLY A 26 2.69 5.06 -12.99
N PRO A 27 1.53 5.75 -12.87
CA PRO A 27 0.82 5.88 -11.60
C PRO A 27 0.47 4.53 -10.98
N LEU A 28 0.62 4.40 -9.66
CA LEU A 28 0.40 3.18 -8.91
C LEU A 28 -0.57 3.41 -7.74
N MET A 29 -1.18 2.33 -7.29
CA MET A 29 -2.00 2.26 -6.09
C MET A 29 -1.66 1.02 -5.25
N PHE A 30 -1.93 1.10 -3.96
CA PHE A 30 -1.71 0.02 -3.00
C PHE A 30 -3.03 -0.48 -2.42
N HIS A 31 -3.13 -1.78 -2.20
CA HIS A 31 -4.25 -2.39 -1.48
C HIS A 31 -3.76 -3.38 -0.44
N GLN A 32 -4.16 -3.18 0.80
CA GLN A 32 -3.95 -4.11 1.89
C GLN A 32 -5.15 -5.05 1.98
N SER A 33 -4.99 -6.26 1.46
CA SER A 33 -5.98 -7.33 1.63
C SER A 33 -5.82 -7.98 3.00
N GLY A 34 -6.93 -8.26 3.69
CA GLY A 34 -6.96 -8.96 4.97
C GLY A 34 -6.97 -10.50 4.84
N GLY A 35 -6.30 -11.05 3.83
CA GLY A 35 -6.42 -12.47 3.44
C GLY A 35 -5.54 -13.44 4.24
N CYS A 36 -6.04 -14.65 4.47
CA CYS A 36 -5.45 -15.71 5.30
C CYS A 36 -4.19 -16.39 4.70
N CYS A 37 -3.88 -16.20 3.41
CA CYS A 37 -2.85 -17.03 2.73
C CYS A 37 -1.58 -16.30 2.25
N ASP A 38 -1.59 -15.00 1.91
CA ASP A 38 -0.42 -14.31 1.33
C ASP A 38 -0.05 -12.99 2.04
N GLY A 39 -0.18 -12.95 3.37
CA GLY A 39 0.62 -12.04 4.18
C GLY A 39 0.09 -10.63 4.43
N SER A 40 0.63 -10.04 5.49
CA SER A 40 0.42 -8.66 5.95
C SER A 40 0.97 -7.58 5.01
N SER A 41 1.39 -7.96 3.81
CA SER A 41 2.07 -7.11 2.84
C SER A 41 1.06 -6.40 1.94
N PRO A 42 1.18 -5.09 1.69
CA PRO A 42 0.33 -4.40 0.73
C PRO A 42 0.69 -4.79 -0.70
N MET A 43 -0.36 -5.02 -1.48
CA MET A 43 -0.25 -5.33 -2.91
C MET A 43 -0.16 -4.04 -3.72
N CYS A 44 0.74 -4.01 -4.71
CA CYS A 44 0.93 -2.92 -5.67
C CYS A 44 0.14 -3.19 -6.96
N TYR A 45 -0.59 -2.21 -7.47
CA TYR A 45 -1.26 -2.26 -8.77
C TYR A 45 -1.02 -0.96 -9.55
N PRO A 46 -1.04 -0.98 -10.90
CA PRO A 46 -1.23 0.24 -11.68
C PRO A 46 -2.52 0.95 -11.25
N ASP A 47 -2.50 2.28 -11.23
CA ASP A 47 -3.63 3.06 -10.77
C ASP A 47 -4.90 2.78 -11.61
N GLY A 48 -5.99 2.45 -10.93
CA GLY A 48 -7.26 2.09 -11.54
C GLY A 48 -7.41 0.63 -12.00
N GLU A 49 -6.36 -0.20 -11.93
CA GLU A 49 -6.48 -1.64 -12.28
C GLU A 49 -7.15 -2.46 -11.17
N PHE A 50 -6.92 -2.11 -9.91
CA PHE A 50 -7.64 -2.70 -8.79
C PHE A 50 -8.94 -1.93 -8.56
N LYS A 51 -10.08 -2.62 -8.70
CA LYS A 51 -11.40 -2.02 -8.46
C LYS A 51 -11.64 -1.84 -6.96
N VAL A 52 -11.39 -0.64 -6.46
CA VAL A 52 -11.84 -0.21 -5.13
C VAL A 52 -13.34 0.02 -5.11
N GLY A 53 -14.01 -0.49 -4.08
CA GLY A 53 -15.46 -0.35 -3.90
C GLY A 53 -15.83 0.15 -2.51
N GLY A 54 -17.13 0.16 -2.18
CA GLY A 54 -17.61 0.55 -0.84
C GLY A 54 -17.16 -0.38 0.30
N GLN A 55 -16.44 -1.46 -0.02
CA GLN A 55 -15.81 -2.36 0.93
C GLN A 55 -14.32 -2.06 1.13
N ASP A 56 -13.80 -0.95 0.60
CA ASP A 56 -12.43 -0.51 0.75
C ASP A 56 -12.38 0.90 1.36
N ALA A 57 -11.50 1.08 2.34
CA ALA A 57 -11.24 2.35 3.00
C ALA A 57 -9.90 2.92 2.50
N LEU A 58 -9.90 4.19 2.09
CA LEU A 58 -8.68 4.94 1.81
C LEU A 58 -7.99 5.29 3.13
N LEU A 59 -6.80 4.73 3.36
CA LEU A 59 -5.98 4.99 4.56
C LEU A 59 -5.17 6.28 4.42
N GLY A 60 -4.78 6.62 3.20
CA GLY A 60 -3.97 7.79 2.89
C GLY A 60 -3.13 7.60 1.64
N GLU A 61 -2.06 8.38 1.54
CA GLU A 61 -1.15 8.38 0.40
C GLU A 61 0.30 8.20 0.87
N ILE A 62 1.06 7.35 0.18
CA ILE A 62 2.49 7.15 0.39
C ILE A 62 3.23 7.28 -0.94
N GLY A 63 4.26 8.13 -1.01
CA GLY A 63 5.08 8.30 -2.20
C GLY A 63 4.30 8.73 -3.45
N GLY A 64 3.18 9.45 -3.31
CA GLY A 64 2.33 9.81 -4.45
C GLY A 64 1.29 8.77 -4.84
N CYS A 65 1.20 7.64 -4.12
CA CYS A 65 0.29 6.54 -4.41
C CYS A 65 -0.79 6.39 -3.35
N SER A 66 -2.03 6.18 -3.78
CA SER A 66 -3.16 5.91 -2.88
C SER A 66 -3.01 4.55 -2.22
N PHE A 67 -3.32 4.46 -0.91
CA PHE A 67 -3.26 3.22 -0.15
C PHE A 67 -4.63 2.87 0.44
N TYR A 68 -5.17 1.73 0.03
CA TYR A 68 -6.47 1.22 0.42
C TYR A 68 -6.36 0.01 1.34
N MET A 69 -7.41 -0.26 2.11
CA MET A 69 -7.56 -1.47 2.92
C MET A 69 -9.01 -1.89 2.96
N GLY A 70 -9.28 -3.19 2.97
CA GLY A 70 -10.65 -3.69 3.11
C GLY A 70 -11.31 -3.15 4.40
N ALA A 71 -12.56 -2.68 4.31
CA ALA A 71 -13.27 -2.00 5.39
C ALA A 71 -13.37 -2.81 6.69
N ALA A 72 -13.52 -4.15 6.59
CA ALA A 72 -13.51 -5.02 7.77
C ALA A 72 -12.13 -5.04 8.46
N GLN A 73 -11.05 -5.06 7.67
CA GLN A 73 -9.68 -4.99 8.17
C GLN A 73 -9.40 -3.59 8.76
N PHE A 74 -9.90 -2.55 8.09
CA PHE A 74 -9.80 -1.18 8.58
C PHE A 74 -10.47 -1.02 9.94
N GLU A 75 -11.69 -1.52 10.12
CA GLU A 75 -12.36 -1.45 11.42
C GLU A 75 -11.59 -2.17 12.53
N TYR A 76 -10.93 -3.28 12.19
CA TYR A 76 -10.08 -4.01 13.12
C TYR A 76 -8.78 -3.26 13.46
N TRP A 77 -8.19 -2.52 12.49
CA TRP A 77 -6.90 -1.84 12.63
C TRP A 77 -7.00 -0.31 12.77
N LYS A 78 -8.20 0.25 12.95
CA LYS A 78 -8.44 1.71 12.94
C LYS A 78 -7.70 2.50 14.02
N HIS A 79 -7.16 1.83 15.03
CA HIS A 79 -6.37 2.42 16.10
C HIS A 79 -4.86 2.16 15.96
N THR A 80 -4.42 1.63 14.80
CA THR A 80 -3.03 1.33 14.47
C THR A 80 -2.54 2.30 13.39
N GLN A 81 -1.27 2.68 13.45
CA GLN A 81 -0.56 3.31 12.34
C GLN A 81 0.21 2.23 11.56
N LEU A 82 0.00 2.18 10.26
CA LEU A 82 0.74 1.32 9.36
C LEU A 82 2.02 2.01 8.93
N ILE A 83 3.14 1.32 9.10
CA ILE A 83 4.46 1.77 8.66
C ILE A 83 4.91 0.81 7.58
N ILE A 84 4.98 1.29 6.34
CA ILE A 84 5.42 0.53 5.19
C ILE A 84 6.94 0.64 5.08
N ILE A 85 7.59 -0.52 5.06
CA ILE A 85 9.04 -0.68 4.85
C ILE A 85 9.29 -1.37 3.50
N GLU A 86 10.49 -1.21 2.96
CA GLU A 86 10.88 -1.67 1.61
C GLU A 86 10.73 -3.19 1.40
N SER A 87 10.86 -3.98 2.47
CA SER A 87 10.74 -5.44 2.44
C SER A 87 9.31 -5.96 2.51
N VAL A 88 8.36 -5.14 2.94
CA VAL A 88 6.95 -5.50 3.10
C VAL A 88 6.15 -5.18 1.84
N LEU A 89 6.76 -4.53 0.86
CA LEU A 89 6.17 -4.32 -0.46
C LEU A 89 6.28 -5.60 -1.29
N GLU A 90 5.30 -6.50 -1.15
CA GLU A 90 5.06 -7.59 -2.11
C GLU A 90 4.47 -7.00 -3.38
N ILE A 91 5.39 -6.52 -4.23
CA ILE A 91 5.07 -5.87 -5.48
C ILE A 91 4.71 -6.97 -6.47
N ASN A 92 3.41 -7.23 -6.59
CA ASN A 92 2.81 -7.96 -7.70
C ASN A 92 2.19 -6.99 -8.72
N CYS A 93 2.87 -5.86 -8.95
CA CYS A 93 2.54 -4.95 -10.04
C CYS A 93 2.81 -5.71 -11.36
N ALA A 94 1.78 -6.38 -11.88
CA ALA A 94 1.76 -7.10 -13.15
C ALA A 94 2.96 -8.05 -13.40
N GLY A 95 3.43 -8.76 -12.37
CA GLY A 95 4.49 -9.78 -12.49
C GLY A 95 5.94 -9.28 -12.37
N VAL A 96 6.16 -8.05 -11.90
CA VAL A 96 7.50 -7.49 -11.64
C VAL A 96 7.91 -7.80 -10.21
N ARG A 97 8.89 -8.69 -10.02
CA ARG A 97 9.46 -8.96 -8.69
C ARG A 97 10.14 -7.71 -8.15
N ASN A 98 9.91 -7.39 -6.88
CA ASN A 98 10.68 -6.40 -6.16
C ASN A 98 12.18 -6.79 -6.23
N PRO A 99 13.08 -5.93 -6.76
CA PRO A 99 14.50 -6.27 -6.91
C PRO A 99 15.22 -6.46 -5.57
N TYR A 100 14.59 -6.07 -4.47
CA TYR A 100 15.09 -6.22 -3.10
C TYR A 100 14.49 -7.43 -2.36
N THR A 101 13.54 -8.14 -2.96
CA THR A 101 13.05 -9.43 -2.45
C THR A 101 13.60 -10.55 -3.34
N ALA A 102 14.45 -11.40 -2.77
CA ALA A 102 15.07 -12.54 -3.45
C ALA A 102 14.02 -13.59 -3.89
#